data_AF-A0AA90NU39-F1
#
_entry.id   AF-A0AA90NU39-F1
#
_cell.length_a   1.000
_cell.length_b   1.000
_cell.length_c   1.000
_cell.angle_alpha   90.00
_cell.angle_beta   90.00
_cell.angle_gamma   90.00
#
_symmetry.space_group_name_H-M   'P 1'
#
loop_
_entity.id
_entity.type
_entity.pdbx_description
1 polymer ?
#
loop_
_entity_poly.entity_id
_entity_poly.type
_entity_poly.pdbx_seq_one_letter_code
_entity_poly.pdbx_strand_id
1 'polypeptide(L)'
;MKKRLFHSFAVLLALILTACNNNDTDTNDNSQQEENSSGAKSGEYAAIGSGANLVKFPEELEEGIVFATYDQGDIHEDIYVNNKEAIEAVQNGEELPSGTIITLVGYKDGELDQY
;
A
#
# COMPACT_ATOMS: atom_id res chain seq x y z
N MET A 1 36.21 -32.38 31.54
CA MET A 1 35.85 -30.97 31.82
C MET A 1 36.76 -30.05 31.03
N LYS A 2 36.28 -29.40 29.96
CA LYS A 2 36.92 -28.21 29.37
C LYS A 2 35.81 -27.24 28.98
N LYS A 3 35.76 -26.12 29.71
CA LYS A 3 34.70 -25.11 29.66
C LYS A 3 35.05 -24.06 28.61
N ARG A 4 34.08 -23.82 27.72
CA ARG A 4 33.65 -22.56 27.09
C ARG A 4 34.72 -21.51 26.74
N LEU A 5 34.96 -21.35 25.44
CA LEU A 5 35.59 -20.18 24.83
C LEU A 5 34.70 -19.67 23.68
N PHE A 6 33.56 -19.09 24.04
CA PHE A 6 32.74 -18.30 23.12
C PHE A 6 32.35 -17.01 23.84
N HIS A 7 33.25 -16.03 23.81
CA HIS A 7 33.06 -14.70 24.41
C HIS A 7 33.61 -13.60 23.50
N SER A 8 33.51 -13.76 22.17
CA SER A 8 34.04 -12.75 21.25
C SER A 8 33.15 -12.40 20.05
N PHE A 9 31.83 -12.61 20.16
CA PHE A 9 30.87 -12.19 19.12
C PHE A 9 30.08 -10.92 19.45
N ALA A 10 30.45 -10.18 20.50
CA ALA A 10 29.69 -9.04 21.00
C ALA A 10 30.20 -7.65 20.55
N VAL A 11 31.17 -7.54 19.64
CA VAL A 11 31.79 -6.24 19.28
C VAL A 11 31.42 -5.74 17.87
N LEU A 12 30.74 -6.54 17.05
CA LEU A 12 30.41 -6.17 15.66
C LEU A 12 29.02 -5.55 15.46
N LEU A 13 28.39 -5.06 16.53
CA LEU A 13 27.05 -4.45 16.49
C LEU A 13 27.01 -2.97 16.90
N ALA A 14 28.10 -2.23 16.66
CA ALA A 14 28.11 -0.78 16.81
C ALA A 14 28.99 -0.21 15.70
N LEU A 15 28.36 0.35 14.65
CA LEU A 15 28.90 1.44 13.80
C LEU A 15 28.11 1.60 12.47
N ILE A 16 26.77 1.69 12.50
CA ILE A 16 26.08 2.37 11.39
C ILE A 16 24.84 3.13 11.90
N LEU A 17 25.08 4.24 12.61
CA LEU A 17 24.13 5.34 12.73
C LEU A 17 24.83 6.59 12.18
N THR A 18 25.00 6.64 10.87
CA THR A 18 25.35 7.89 10.19
C THR A 18 24.04 8.65 9.98
N ALA A 19 23.78 9.61 10.86
CA ALA A 19 22.77 10.63 10.63
C ALA A 19 23.20 11.48 9.43
N CYS A 20 22.44 11.41 8.32
CA CYS A 20 22.51 12.42 7.27
C CYS A 20 21.62 13.58 7.70
N ASN A 21 22.18 14.51 8.48
CA ASN A 21 21.59 15.82 8.76
C ASN A 21 22.37 16.86 7.95
N ASN A 22 21.94 17.11 6.71
CA ASN A 22 22.41 18.23 5.92
C ASN A 22 21.20 19.12 5.62
N ASN A 23 21.19 20.30 6.23
CA ASN A 23 20.24 21.35 5.93
C ASN A 23 20.94 22.32 4.96
N ASP A 24 21.01 21.93 3.68
CA ASP A 24 21.49 22.80 2.62
C ASP A 24 20.27 23.40 1.92
N THR A 25 19.96 24.62 2.32
CA THR A 25 18.97 25.46 1.65
C THR A 25 19.68 26.09 0.46
N ASP A 26 19.63 25.45 -0.69
CA ASP A 26 19.93 26.11 -1.97
C ASP A 26 18.81 25.82 -2.95
N THR A 27 17.92 26.81 -3.04
CA THR A 27 17.05 27.03 -4.19
C THR A 27 17.95 27.22 -5.41
N ASN A 28 17.88 26.31 -6.38
CA ASN A 28 18.02 26.69 -7.79
C ASN A 28 17.38 25.68 -8.73
N ASP A 29 16.82 26.27 -9.76
CA ASP A 29 15.98 25.72 -10.81
C ASP A 29 16.53 24.49 -11.54
N ASN A 30 15.59 23.60 -11.82
CA ASN A 30 15.35 23.00 -13.14
C ASN A 30 16.53 22.34 -13.86
N SER A 31 16.62 21.01 -13.74
CA SER A 31 16.58 20.09 -14.89
C SER A 31 16.84 18.66 -14.39
N GLN A 32 15.77 17.88 -14.17
CA GLN A 32 15.92 16.42 -14.08
C GLN A 32 15.87 15.84 -15.49
N GLN A 33 17.05 15.47 -15.95
CA GLN A 33 17.33 14.58 -17.06
C GLN A 33 16.64 13.24 -16.83
N GLU A 34 15.83 12.83 -17.81
CA GLU A 34 15.25 11.49 -17.92
C GLU A 34 16.35 10.45 -18.17
N GLU A 35 16.35 9.36 -17.39
CA GLU A 35 16.99 8.10 -17.76
C GLU A 35 15.98 6.95 -17.67
N ASN A 36 15.31 6.70 -18.80
CA ASN A 36 14.82 5.44 -19.36
C ASN A 36 14.60 4.24 -18.40
N SER A 37 13.40 4.17 -17.83
CA SER A 37 12.59 2.95 -17.89
C SER A 37 11.36 3.30 -18.71
N SER A 38 10.91 2.41 -19.60
CA SER A 38 9.88 2.67 -20.61
C SER A 38 8.56 3.15 -19.99
N GLY A 39 8.50 4.44 -19.67
CA GLY A 39 7.34 5.13 -19.16
C GLY A 39 6.33 5.26 -20.29
N ALA A 40 5.13 4.76 -20.04
CA ALA A 40 3.99 5.00 -20.89
C ALA A 40 3.93 6.50 -21.27
N LYS A 41 3.54 6.78 -22.51
CA LYS A 41 3.43 8.16 -23.01
C LYS A 41 2.53 8.95 -22.05
N SER A 42 2.97 10.15 -21.69
CA SER A 42 2.32 11.07 -20.74
C SER A 42 0.84 11.46 -21.02
N GLY A 43 0.20 10.88 -22.03
CA GLY A 43 -1.23 11.01 -22.32
C GLY A 43 -2.08 9.76 -22.02
N GLU A 44 -1.48 8.62 -21.68
CA GLU A 44 -2.22 7.37 -21.50
C GLU A 44 -3.06 7.37 -20.23
N TYR A 45 -2.56 7.97 -19.14
CA TYR A 45 -3.29 8.10 -17.87
C TYR A 45 -4.36 9.20 -17.87
N ALA A 46 -4.22 10.20 -18.75
CA ALA A 46 -5.23 11.25 -18.91
C ALA A 46 -6.56 10.66 -19.41
N ALA A 47 -6.51 9.61 -20.24
CA ALA A 47 -7.71 8.90 -20.69
C ALA A 47 -8.31 7.96 -19.63
N ILE A 48 -7.49 7.48 -18.68
CA ILE A 48 -7.93 6.49 -17.67
C ILE A 48 -8.58 7.20 -16.46
N GLY A 49 -8.21 8.46 -16.16
CA GLY A 49 -8.71 9.21 -15.01
C GLY A 49 -9.63 10.41 -15.32
N SER A 50 -9.81 10.81 -16.58
CA SER A 50 -10.62 11.99 -16.95
C SER A 50 -12.04 11.60 -17.38
N GLY A 51 -12.89 11.22 -16.43
CA GLY A 51 -14.34 11.32 -16.56
C GLY A 51 -15.11 10.16 -17.22
N ALA A 52 -14.47 9.19 -17.88
CA ALA A 52 -15.18 8.06 -18.52
C ALA A 52 -15.02 6.69 -17.82
N ASN A 53 -14.00 6.52 -16.98
CA ASN A 53 -13.64 5.24 -16.34
C ASN A 53 -13.45 5.36 -14.81
N LEU A 54 -14.19 6.25 -14.15
CA LEU A 54 -14.18 6.31 -12.69
C LEU A 54 -14.88 5.06 -12.14
N VAL A 55 -14.23 4.39 -11.18
CA VAL A 55 -14.85 3.31 -10.42
C VAL A 55 -16.00 3.92 -9.64
N LYS A 56 -17.21 3.42 -9.89
CA LYS A 56 -18.38 3.79 -9.10
C LYS A 56 -18.35 2.98 -7.81
N PHE A 57 -18.76 3.61 -6.72
CA PHE A 57 -19.01 2.88 -5.49
C PHE A 57 -20.05 1.78 -5.76
N PRO A 58 -19.80 0.52 -5.34
CA PRO A 58 -20.73 -0.56 -5.58
C PRO A 58 -22.05 -0.32 -4.82
N GLU A 59 -23.17 -0.48 -5.50
CA GLU A 59 -24.51 -0.34 -4.90
C GLU A 59 -24.80 -1.47 -3.89
N GLU A 60 -24.19 -2.64 -4.10
CA GLU A 60 -24.42 -3.88 -3.33
C GLU A 60 -23.20 -4.22 -2.44
N LEU A 61 -22.67 -3.23 -1.72
CA LEU A 61 -21.52 -3.43 -0.82
C LEU A 61 -21.75 -4.59 0.18
N GLU A 62 -22.98 -4.71 0.70
CA GLU A 62 -23.37 -5.74 1.68
C GLU A 62 -23.27 -7.16 1.14
N GLU A 63 -23.27 -7.34 -0.19
CA GLU A 63 -23.06 -8.64 -0.83
C GLU A 63 -21.56 -9.00 -0.95
N GLY A 64 -20.68 -8.02 -0.72
CA GLY A 64 -19.24 -8.19 -0.68
C GLY A 64 -18.77 -9.03 0.51
N ILE A 65 -17.64 -9.70 0.33
CA ILE A 65 -17.00 -10.49 1.37
C ILE A 65 -16.17 -9.56 2.24
N VAL A 66 -16.49 -9.43 3.53
CA VAL A 66 -15.60 -8.77 4.50
C VAL A 66 -14.32 -9.61 4.61
N PHE A 67 -13.26 -9.14 3.97
CA PHE A 67 -11.97 -9.79 3.93
C PHE A 67 -11.16 -9.51 5.19
N ALA A 68 -11.21 -8.27 5.68
CA ALA A 68 -10.52 -7.85 6.88
C ALA A 68 -11.29 -6.74 7.58
N THR A 69 -11.13 -6.69 8.90
CA THR A 69 -11.70 -5.66 9.77
C THR A 69 -10.58 -5.08 10.63
N TYR A 70 -10.55 -3.77 10.77
CA TYR A 70 -9.55 -3.04 11.55
C TYR A 70 -10.24 -2.05 12.48
N ASP A 71 -9.75 -1.94 13.72
CA ASP A 71 -10.13 -0.88 14.64
C ASP A 71 -8.92 0.05 14.82
N GLN A 72 -9.05 1.32 14.43
CA GLN A 72 -8.01 2.34 14.58
C GLN A 72 -8.56 3.56 15.32
N GLY A 73 -8.28 3.63 16.62
CA GLY A 73 -8.78 4.72 17.46
C GLY A 73 -10.30 4.67 17.61
N ASP A 74 -10.99 5.69 17.12
CA ASP A 74 -12.46 5.79 17.08
C ASP A 74 -13.06 5.36 15.73
N ILE A 75 -12.23 4.87 14.80
CA ILE A 75 -12.64 4.42 13.47
C ILE A 75 -12.64 2.90 13.42
N HIS A 76 -13.74 2.33 12.93
CA HIS A 76 -13.87 0.93 12.56
C HIS A 76 -13.85 0.82 11.04
N GLU A 77 -13.02 -0.05 10.47
CA GLU A 77 -12.85 -0.18 9.04
C GLU A 77 -13.09 -1.61 8.59
N ASP A 78 -13.92 -1.79 7.56
CA ASP A 78 -14.10 -3.06 6.86
C ASP A 78 -13.54 -2.98 5.45
N ILE A 79 -12.80 -4.01 5.04
CA ILE A 79 -12.35 -4.21 3.66
C ILE A 79 -13.24 -5.27 3.02
N TYR A 80 -14.01 -4.87 2.03
CA TYR A 80 -14.87 -5.73 1.22
C TYR A 80 -14.18 -6.13 -0.07
N VAL A 81 -14.38 -7.37 -0.50
CA VAL A 81 -13.99 -7.88 -1.82
C VAL A 81 -15.23 -8.44 -2.51
N ASN A 82 -15.48 -7.99 -3.73
CA ASN A 82 -16.72 -8.33 -4.46
C ASN A 82 -16.83 -9.80 -4.91
N ASN A 83 -15.74 -10.57 -4.89
CA ASN A 83 -15.78 -11.97 -5.30
C ASN A 83 -14.78 -12.83 -4.50
N LYS A 84 -15.11 -14.12 -4.36
CA LYS A 84 -14.26 -15.10 -3.68
C LYS A 84 -13.03 -15.50 -4.51
N GLU A 85 -13.18 -15.49 -5.83
CA GLU A 85 -12.13 -15.87 -6.78
C GLU A 85 -10.87 -15.00 -6.62
N ALA A 86 -11.02 -13.71 -6.33
CA ALA A 86 -9.93 -12.79 -6.06
C ALA A 86 -9.15 -13.17 -4.80
N ILE A 87 -9.85 -13.57 -3.74
CA ILE A 87 -9.23 -14.01 -2.48
C ILE A 87 -8.43 -15.30 -2.74
N GLU A 88 -9.02 -16.26 -3.46
CA GLU A 88 -8.38 -17.53 -3.80
C GLU A 88 -7.18 -17.34 -4.71
N ALA A 89 -7.27 -16.47 -5.73
CA ALA A 89 -6.18 -16.14 -6.63
C ALA A 89 -4.96 -15.59 -5.86
N VAL A 90 -5.17 -14.62 -4.96
CA VAL A 90 -4.08 -14.08 -4.12
C VAL A 90 -3.48 -15.15 -3.21
N GLN A 91 -4.31 -15.99 -2.60
CA GLN A 91 -3.83 -17.10 -1.74
C GLN A 91 -2.97 -18.11 -2.53
N ASN A 92 -3.27 -18.30 -3.82
CA ASN A 92 -2.52 -19.19 -4.71
C ASN A 92 -1.31 -18.50 -5.37
N GLY A 93 -1.09 -17.20 -5.13
CA GLY A 93 -0.03 -16.42 -5.77
C GLY A 93 -0.30 -16.10 -7.24
N GLU A 94 -1.56 -16.14 -7.65
CA GLU A 94 -2.04 -15.81 -8.98
C GLU A 94 -2.39 -14.32 -9.10
N GLU A 95 -2.56 -13.84 -10.33
CA GLU A 95 -3.01 -12.48 -10.58
C GLU A 95 -4.48 -12.29 -10.19
N LEU A 96 -4.85 -11.07 -9.77
CA LEU A 96 -6.23 -10.75 -9.46
C LEU A 96 -7.12 -10.85 -10.72
N PRO A 97 -8.28 -11.51 -10.65
CA PRO A 97 -9.23 -11.55 -11.75
C PRO A 97 -9.66 -10.14 -12.18
N SER A 98 -9.85 -9.95 -13.48
CA SER A 98 -10.41 -8.70 -14.01
C SER A 98 -11.81 -8.44 -13.44
N GLY A 99 -12.08 -7.20 -13.04
CA GLY A 99 -13.36 -6.84 -12.40
C GLY A 99 -13.40 -7.09 -10.88
N THR A 100 -12.26 -7.43 -10.28
CA THR A 100 -12.12 -7.38 -8.82
C THR A 100 -12.28 -5.94 -8.34
N ILE A 101 -13.19 -5.75 -7.38
CA ILE A 101 -13.41 -4.49 -6.66
C ILE A 101 -13.07 -4.76 -5.20
N ILE A 102 -12.15 -3.96 -4.66
CA ILE A 102 -11.78 -3.96 -3.25
C ILE A 102 -12.20 -2.60 -2.69
N THR A 103 -13.03 -2.62 -1.66
CA THR A 103 -13.62 -1.42 -1.07
C THR A 103 -13.24 -1.33 0.40
N LEU A 104 -12.68 -0.20 0.83
CA LEU A 104 -12.47 0.12 2.24
C LEU A 104 -13.65 0.97 2.70
N VAL A 105 -14.26 0.62 3.82
CA VAL A 105 -15.40 1.34 4.38
C VAL A 105 -15.08 1.68 5.82
N GLY A 106 -15.03 2.97 6.12
CA GLY A 106 -14.76 3.49 7.45
C GLY A 106 -16.05 3.92 8.15
N TYR A 107 -16.19 3.49 9.40
CA TYR A 107 -17.28 3.83 10.29
C TYR A 107 -16.75 4.59 11.49
N LYS A 108 -17.49 5.61 11.93
CA LYS A 108 -17.22 6.39 13.14
C LYS A 108 -18.46 6.38 14.01
N ASP A 109 -18.30 6.01 15.29
CA ASP A 109 -19.43 5.84 16.21
C ASP A 109 -20.53 4.86 15.70
N GLY A 110 -20.14 3.91 14.84
CA GLY A 110 -21.05 2.94 14.21
C GLY A 110 -21.80 3.45 12.97
N GLU A 111 -21.54 4.69 12.55
CA GLU A 111 -22.13 5.31 11.36
C GLU A 111 -21.11 5.35 10.22
N LEU A 112 -21.56 5.26 8.96
CA LEU A 112 -20.71 5.37 7.79
C LEU A 112 -20.06 6.76 7.72
N ASP A 113 -18.72 6.80 7.73
CA ASP A 113 -17.94 8.05 7.71
C ASP A 113 -17.24 8.25 6.36
N GLN A 114 -16.62 7.21 5.81
CA GLN A 114 -15.85 7.29 4.56
C GLN A 114 -15.86 6.00 3.73
N TYR A 115 -15.71 6.15 2.42
CA TYR A 115 -15.43 5.09 1.44
C TYR A 115 -14.79 5.64 0.16
#